data_AF-A0AAJ3LIK3-F1
#
_entry.id   AF-A0AAJ3LIK3-F1
#
_cell.length_a   1.000
_cell.length_b   1.000
_cell.length_c   1.000
_cell.angle_alpha   90.00
_cell.angle_beta   90.00
_cell.angle_gamma   90.00
#
_symmetry.space_group_name_H-M   'P 1'
#
loop_
_entity.id
_entity.type
_entity.pdbx_description
1 polymer ?
#
loop_
_entity_poly.entity_id
_entity_poly.type
_entity_poly.pdbx_seq_one_letter_code
_entity_poly.pdbx_strand_id
1 'polypeptide(L)' 'MSDAVEVVQVAGAASANKKLAEGWKLLAVVPNANNVGVSHVAYVLGKPAEPGRGILD' A
#
# COMPACT_ATOMS: atom_id res chain seq x y z
N MET A 1 -10.26 -10.92 5.68
CA MET A 1 -10.12 -9.87 4.64
C MET A 1 -9.47 -8.69 5.35
N SER A 2 -8.29 -8.27 4.90
CA SER A 2 -7.26 -7.56 5.69
C SER A 2 -7.77 -6.33 6.48
N ASP A 3 -7.46 -6.24 7.78
CA ASP A 3 -7.70 -5.09 8.70
C ASP A 3 -6.84 -3.85 8.35
N ALA A 4 -6.71 -3.52 7.07
CA ALA A 4 -6.02 -2.32 6.62
C ALA A 4 -6.99 -1.12 6.70
N VAL A 5 -6.70 -0.14 7.56
CA VAL A 5 -7.50 1.08 7.69
C VAL A 5 -7.17 2.07 6.57
N GLU A 6 -5.95 1.99 6.03
CA GLU A 6 -5.50 2.79 4.91
C GLU A 6 -4.91 1.90 3.82
N VAL A 7 -5.21 2.23 2.55
CA VAL A 7 -4.67 1.55 1.37
C VAL A 7 -4.08 2.59 0.42
N VAL A 8 -2.86 2.34 -0.05
CA VAL A 8 -2.18 3.20 -1.04
C VAL A 8 -1.63 2.36 -2.19
N GLN A 9 -1.59 2.97 -3.37
CA GLN A 9 -0.91 2.43 -4.53
C GLN A 9 0.32 3.29 -4.84
N VAL A 10 1.48 2.67 -5.01
CA VAL A 10 2.72 3.36 -5.37
C VAL A 10 3.38 2.73 -6.59
N ALA A 11 3.99 3.57 -7.43
CA ALA A 11 4.74 3.13 -8.59
C ALA A 11 6.17 2.71 -8.21
N GLY A 12 6.55 1.51 -8.64
CA GLY A 12 7.92 0.99 -8.52
C GLY A 12 8.32 0.51 -7.13
N ALA A 13 9.31 -0.41 -7.12
CA ALA A 13 9.79 -1.06 -5.90
C ALA A 13 10.43 -0.09 -4.89
N ALA A 14 11.10 0.96 -5.35
CA ALA A 14 11.74 1.93 -4.46
C ALA A 14 10.72 2.65 -3.55
N SER A 15 9.58 3.07 -4.10
CA SER A 15 8.49 3.70 -3.35
C SER A 15 7.82 2.72 -2.40
N ALA A 16 7.63 1.47 -2.84
CA ALA A 16 7.09 0.41 -2.01
C ALA A 16 7.99 0.12 -0.80
N ASN A 17 9.31 0.03 -1.00
CA ASN A 17 10.28 -0.25 0.06
C ASN A 17 10.31 0.84 1.14
N LYS A 18 10.13 2.12 0.77
CA LYS A 18 9.98 3.21 1.75
C LYS A 18 8.76 2.98 2.64
N LYS A 19 7.61 2.63 2.04
CA LYS A 19 6.37 2.34 2.78
C LYS A 19 6.51 1.09 3.66
N LEU A 20 7.17 0.05 3.18
CA LEU A 20 7.45 -1.13 4.00
C LEU A 20 8.30 -0.79 5.23
N ALA A 21 9.30 0.09 5.09
CA ALA A 21 10.10 0.57 6.22
C ALA A 21 9.29 1.43 7.21
N GLU A 22 8.25 2.12 6.74
CA GLU A 22 7.27 2.86 7.57
C GLU A 22 6.23 1.95 8.26
N GLY A 23 6.34 0.62 8.13
CA GLY A 23 5.44 -0.35 8.75
C GLY A 23 4.19 -0.70 7.94
N TRP A 24 4.12 -0.30 6.68
CA TRP A 24 3.06 -0.75 5.77
C TRP A 24 3.29 -2.21 5.37
N LYS A 25 2.22 -2.90 4.95
CA LYS A 25 2.26 -4.28 4.45
C LYS A 25 1.91 -4.32 2.97
N LEU A 26 2.64 -5.10 2.18
CA LEU A 26 2.30 -5.36 0.79
C LEU A 26 1.04 -6.24 0.71
N LEU A 27 0.04 -5.80 -0.04
CA LEU A 27 -1.21 -6.52 -0.25
C LEU A 27 -1.29 -7.14 -1.65
N ALA A 28 -0.84 -6.41 -2.67
CA ALA A 28 -0.86 -6.87 -4.06
C ALA A 28 0.20 -6.17 -4.91
N VAL A 29 0.58 -6.81 -6.01
CA VAL A 29 1.37 -6.25 -7.10
C VAL A 29 0.52 -6.32 -8.35
N VAL A 30 0.27 -5.18 -8.99
CA VAL A 30 -0.69 -5.06 -10.10
C VAL A 30 -0.08 -4.29 -11.27
N PRO A 31 -0.45 -4.61 -12.52
CA PRO A 31 -0.15 -3.74 -13.65
C PRO A 31 -0.93 -2.42 -13.53
N ASN A 32 -0.30 -1.31 -13.89
CA ASN A 32 -0.94 0.00 -13.99
C ASN A 32 -0.33 0.82 -15.14
N ALA A 33 -0.95 1.93 -15.53
CA ALA A 33 -0.42 2.89 -16.49
C ALA A 33 -0.36 4.29 -15.85
N ASN A 34 0.65 5.07 -16.21
CA ASN A 34 0.72 6.47 -15.78
C ASN A 34 -0.18 7.37 -16.66
N ASN A 35 -0.21 8.67 -16.38
CA ASN A 35 -1.07 9.63 -17.10
C ASN A 35 -0.74 9.80 -18.60
N VAL A 36 0.39 9.27 -19.06
CA VAL A 36 0.78 9.27 -20.48
C VAL A 36 0.64 7.88 -21.13
N GLY A 37 -0.04 6.94 -20.45
CA GLY A 37 -0.33 5.60 -20.97
C GLY A 37 0.82 4.61 -20.89
N VAL A 38 1.93 4.96 -20.23
CA VAL A 38 3.07 4.05 -20.08
C VAL A 38 2.82 3.07 -18.94
N SER A 39 2.82 1.78 -19.29
CA SER A 39 2.64 0.68 -18.36
C SER A 39 3.80 0.58 -17.35
N HIS A 40 3.46 0.28 -16.10
CA HIS A 40 4.41 0.03 -15.03
C HIS A 40 3.81 -0.91 -13.98
N VAL A 41 4.67 -1.41 -13.10
CA VAL A 41 4.27 -2.21 -11.95
C VAL A 41 3.92 -1.28 -10.78
N ALA A 42 2.72 -1.45 -10.25
CA ALA A 42 2.27 -0.75 -9.06
C ALA A 42 2.13 -1.72 -7.88
N TYR A 43 2.43 -1.21 -6.68
CA TYR A 43 2.38 -1.96 -5.44
C TYR A 43 1.26 -1.38 -4.59
N VAL A 44 0.32 -2.24 -4.17
CA VAL A 44 -0.77 -1.89 -3.28
C VAL A 44 -0.35 -2.25 -1.87
N LEU A 45 -0.28 -1.26 -0.99
CA LEU A 45 0.12 -1.43 0.41
C LEU A 45 -1.02 -1.03 1.34
N GLY A 46 -1.14 -1.74 2.46
CA GLY A 46 -2.06 -1.42 3.53
C GLY A 46 -1.34 -1.10 4.83
N LYS A 47 -1.83 -0.10 5.57
CA LYS A 47 -1.39 0.15 6.95
C LYS A 47 -2.45 -0.37 7.92
N PRO A 48 -2.10 -1.30 8.82
CA PRO A 48 -3.03 -1.70 9.87
C PRO A 48 -3.29 -0.53 10.81
N ALA A 49 -4.44 -0.54 11.50
CA ALA A 49 -4.69 0.38 12.61
C ALA A 49 -3.56 0.28 13.64
N GLU A 50 -3.16 1.40 14.25
CA GLU A 50 -2.31 1.32 15.45
C GLU A 50 -3.01 0.46 16.51
N PRO A 51 -2.28 -0.44 17.20
CA PRO A 51 -2.87 -1.23 18.28
C PRO A 51 -3.40 -0.27 19.36
N GLY A 52 -4.73 -0.21 19.48
CA GLY A 52 -5.45 0.70 20.39
C GLY A 52 -6.43 1.66 19.72
N ARG A 53 -6.43 1.78 18.39
CA ARG A 53 -7.37 2.68 17.67
C ARG A 53 -8.59 1.96 17.07
N GLY A 54 -8.78 0.69 17.38
CA GLY A 54 -9.82 -0.15 16.77
C GLY A 54 -10.69 -0.90 17.79
N ILE A 55 -11.96 -0.50 17.85
CA ILE A 55 -13.12 -1.24 18.38
C ILE A 55 -13.15 -1.43 19.91
N LEU A 56 -13.09 -0.37 20.73
CA LEU A 56 -13.75 -0.27 22.05
C LEU A 56 -13.59 1.18 22.57
N ASP A 57 -14.43 2.10 22.08
CA ASP A 57 -14.86 3.31 22.80
C ASP A 57 -16.38 3.44 22.59
#